data_AF-A0A212FLE0-F1
#
_entry.id   AF-A0A212FLE0-F1
#
_cell.length_a   1.000
_cell.length_b   1.000
_cell.length_c   1.000
_cell.angle_alpha   90.00
_cell.angle_beta   90.00
_cell.angle_gamma   90.00
#
_symmetry.space_group_name_H-M   'P 1'
#
loop_
_entity.id
_entity.type
_entity.pdbx_description
1 polymer ?
#
loop_
_entity_poly.entity_id
_entity_poly.type
_entity_poly.pdbx_seq_one_letter_code
_entity_poly.pdbx_strand_id
1 'polypeptide(L)' 'MRGQVVSPQGLGIIGIRVSVDREARFGFTLTRQGG' A
#
# COMPACT_ATOMS: atom_id res chain seq x y z
N MET A 1 1.75 -6.24 -8.43
CA MET A 1 2.48 -6.57 -7.18
C MET A 1 1.47 -6.68 -6.04
N ARG A 2 1.71 -7.52 -5.04
CA ARG A 2 0.89 -7.66 -3.82
C ARG A 2 1.82 -7.65 -2.61
N GLY A 3 1.47 -6.90 -1.57
CA GLY A 3 2.24 -6.80 -0.32
C GLY A 3 1.33 -6.32 0.81
N GLN A 4 1.83 -6.39 2.04
CA GLN A 4 1.12 -5.95 3.24
C GLN A 4 1.90 -4.83 3.91
N VAL A 5 1.21 -3.78 4.36
CA VAL A 5 1.84 -2.67 5.10
C VAL A 5 1.56 -2.83 6.58
N VAL A 6 2.61 -3.08 7.36
CA VAL A 6 2.50 -3.40 8.79
C VAL A 6 3.34 -2.46 9.67
N SER A 7 2.90 -2.27 10.91
CA SER A 7 3.69 -1.62 11.96
C SER A 7 4.82 -2.54 12.44
N PRO A 8 5.77 -2.04 13.27
CA PRO A 8 6.78 -2.89 13.91
C PRO A 8 6.22 -4.04 14.74
N GLN A 9 4.97 -3.93 15.21
CA GLN A 9 4.26 -4.97 15.97
C GLN A 9 3.48 -5.94 15.08
N GLY A 10 3.56 -5.79 13.75
CA GLY A 10 2.85 -6.64 12.79
C GLY A 10 1.38 -6.26 12.55
N LEU A 11 0.91 -5.10 13.01
CA LEU A 11 -0.46 -4.64 12.80
C LEU A 11 -0.61 -3.96 11.44
N GLY A 12 -1.62 -4.32 10.65
CA GLY A 12 -1.88 -3.73 9.34
C GLY A 12 -2.26 -2.26 9.41
N ILE A 13 -1.68 -1.43 8.55
CA ILE A 13 -1.90 0.03 8.54
C ILE A 13 -2.94 0.42 7.47
N ILE A 14 -4.00 1.11 7.89
CA ILE A 14 -5.11 1.53 7.02
C ILE A 14 -4.86 2.95 6.50
N GLY A 15 -5.25 3.24 5.25
CA GLY A 15 -5.21 4.58 4.67
C GLY A 15 -3.85 4.99 4.10
N ILE A 16 -2.96 4.02 3.87
CA ILE A 16 -1.67 4.28 3.21
C ILE A 16 -1.88 4.34 1.71
N ARG A 17 -1.44 5.45 1.10
CA ARG A 17 -1.40 5.63 -0.35
C ARG A 17 -0.14 4.97 -0.91
N VAL A 18 -0.34 3.92 -1.70
CA VAL A 18 0.73 3.29 -2.48
C VAL A 18 0.64 3.80 -3.91
N SER A 19 1.69 4.50 -4.36
CA SER A 19 1.79 5.06 -5.71
C SER A 19 2.91 4.36 -6.47
N VAL A 20 2.69 4.06 -7.74
CA VAL A 20 3.73 3.57 -8.66
C VAL A 20 3.79 4.50 -9.86
N ASP A 21 5.01 4.91 -10.19
CA ASP A 21 5.32 5.63 -11.42
C ASP A 21 6.36 4.84 -12.21
N ARG A 22 5.98 4.36 -13.38
CA ARG A 22 6.88 3.69 -14.32
C ARG A 22 6.39 3.86 -15.76
N GLU A 23 7.26 4.36 -16.63
CA GLU A 23 7.09 4.34 -18.10
C GLU A 23 5.68 4.80 -18.54
N ALA A 24 5.28 6.01 -18.13
CA ALA A 24 3.98 6.63 -18.41
C ALA A 24 2.74 5.92 -17.85
N ARG A 25 2.92 4.90 -16.99
CA ARG A 25 1.83 4.23 -16.27
C ARG A 25 1.82 4.69 -14.83
N PHE A 26 0.84 5.55 -14.52
CA PHE A 26 0.54 5.95 -13.16
C PHE A 26 -0.56 5.07 -12.57
N GLY A 27 -0.37 4.63 -11.34
CA GLY A 27 -1.40 3.92 -10.58
C GLY A 27 -1.26 4.19 -9.09
N PHE A 28 -2.39 4.14 -8.39
CA PHE A 28 -2.40 4.21 -6.94
C PHE A 28 -3.47 3.29 -6.34
N THR A 29 -3.27 2.94 -5.07
CA THR A 29 -4.27 2.26 -4.25
C THR A 29 -4.17 2.71 -2.79
N LEU A 30 -5.21 2.44 -2.01
CA LEU A 30 -5.27 2.68 -0.58
C LEU A 30 -5.34 1.34 0.15
N THR A 31 -4.53 1.18 1.20
CA THR A 31 -4.62 0.03 2.09
C THR A 31 -5.97 0.03 2.81
N ARG A 32 -6.55 -1.17 2.97
CA ARG A 32 -7.85 -1.39 3.64
C ARG A 32 -7.60 -2.09 4.98
N GLN A 33 -8.67 -2.49 5.66
CA GLN A 33 -8.54 -3.33 6.85
C GLN A 33 -7.68 -4.57 6.53
N GLY A 34 -6.61 -4.78 7.31
CA GLY A 34 -5.60 -5.83 7.07
C GLY A 34 -4.25 -5.32 6.55
N GLY A 35 -4.17 -4.07 6.10
CA GLY A 35 -2.94 -3.45 5.57
C GLY A 35 -2.69 -3.83 4.12
#